data_AF-A0A830E9Z0-F1
#
_entry.id   AF-A0A830E9Z0-F1
#
_cell.length_a   1.000
_cell.length_b   1.000
_cell.length_c   1.000
_cell.angle_alpha   90.00
_cell.angle_beta   90.00
_cell.angle_gamma   90.00
#
_symmetry.space_group_name_H-M   'P 1'
#
loop_
_entity.id
_entity.type
_entity.pdbx_description
1 polymer ?
#
loop_
_entity_poly.entity_id
_entity_poly.type
_entity_poly.pdbx_seq_one_letter_code
_entity_poly.pdbx_strand_id
1 'polypeptide(L)'
;MSLNKALEPYRKWGTKYSLWPVHLVTACCGVEMAHTWNPTYDAERLGSLPWHAPRQTNLILVEGTISFKMARVLRYVWEQMSDPKYVIAMGSCAAEGGVFWNSYHAVPVNKVIPIDAYAIGCPPTPEAVIQMIRIVQRKIETGEAKANVKPKTIDLTKIFTPTPTKQPAPNPPHRITPNPHIPICQEKKVEWPLGYELVNNQLMPTLKESARKIIVTEVNRVCVESEPGKLKDAALLLSKLGFDHVKSVNVIDAPHENKFYIEYWVSSYGKKELMPVLVTLTTEIPRDNPRVPSLIDIWPSADYMEREMYDFFGVWFEGNPWMGRNFLLDPDTPIKFPLRKDVPLVREFYIVDREFPGQSVAPPQPKPSQSTVPQPKPTQEKPSEEKQKTGSEASG
;
A
#
# COMPACT_ATOMS: atom_id res chain seq x y z
N MET A 1 9.25 -59.46 4.94
CA MET A 1 9.14 -58.03 4.55
C MET A 1 8.68 -57.28 5.80
N SER A 2 9.34 -56.21 6.25
CA SER A 2 8.88 -55.52 7.47
C SER A 2 7.49 -54.91 7.21
N LEU A 3 6.62 -54.90 8.23
CA LEU A 3 5.26 -54.34 8.14
C LEU A 3 5.28 -52.90 7.59
N ASN A 4 6.29 -52.12 7.95
CA ASN A 4 6.50 -50.76 7.44
C ASN A 4 6.68 -50.72 5.92
N LYS A 5 7.43 -51.66 5.34
CA LYS A 5 7.66 -51.72 3.90
C LYS A 5 6.42 -52.19 3.13
N ALA A 6 5.58 -53.02 3.76
CA ALA A 6 4.29 -53.44 3.18
C ALA A 6 3.25 -52.31 3.20
N LEU A 7 3.26 -51.45 4.23
CA LEU A 7 2.33 -50.33 4.38
C LEU A 7 2.77 -49.03 3.68
N GLU A 8 4.04 -48.93 3.29
CA GLU A 8 4.60 -47.74 2.65
C GLU A 8 3.81 -47.25 1.41
N PRO A 9 3.39 -48.13 0.47
CA PRO A 9 2.61 -47.70 -0.69
C PRO A 9 1.27 -47.04 -0.31
N TYR A 10 0.60 -47.57 0.71
CA TYR A 10 -0.67 -47.04 1.20
C TYR A 10 -0.50 -45.68 1.89
N ARG A 11 0.58 -45.50 2.66
CA ARG A 11 0.91 -44.21 3.29
C ARG A 11 1.22 -43.14 2.24
N LYS A 12 1.98 -43.50 1.20
CA LYS A 12 2.27 -42.61 0.06
C LYS A 12 1.00 -42.26 -0.70
N TRP A 13 0.14 -43.23 -0.95
CA TRP A 13 -1.16 -43.02 -1.60
C TRP A 13 -2.04 -42.04 -0.80
N GLY A 14 -2.19 -42.26 0.51
CA GLY A 14 -2.97 -41.35 1.37
C GLY A 14 -2.39 -39.93 1.42
N THR A 15 -1.06 -39.80 1.46
CA THR A 15 -0.39 -38.49 1.47
C THR A 15 -0.54 -37.77 0.13
N LYS A 16 -0.44 -38.50 -0.99
CA LYS A 16 -0.52 -37.96 -2.35
C LYS A 16 -1.90 -37.35 -2.66
N TYR A 17 -2.98 -37.98 -2.21
CA TYR A 17 -4.36 -37.55 -2.45
C TYR A 17 -4.96 -36.71 -1.30
N SER A 18 -4.12 -36.23 -0.38
CA SER A 18 -4.54 -35.38 0.73
C SER A 18 -3.49 -34.30 0.97
N LEU A 19 -3.28 -33.46 -0.06
CA LEU A 19 -2.35 -32.34 0.00
C LEU A 19 -3.12 -31.07 0.34
N TRP A 20 -2.93 -30.51 1.52
CA TRP A 20 -3.67 -29.34 1.97
C TRP A 20 -2.73 -28.15 1.95
N PRO A 21 -2.77 -27.29 0.92
CA PRO A 21 -1.94 -26.10 0.88
C PRO A 21 -2.38 -25.05 1.90
N VAL A 22 -1.41 -24.57 2.70
CA VAL A 22 -1.50 -23.25 3.35
C VAL A 22 -0.93 -22.19 2.42
N HIS A 23 -1.64 -21.07 2.34
CA HIS A 23 -1.35 -20.01 1.40
C HIS A 23 -0.57 -18.90 2.10
N LEU A 24 0.61 -18.56 1.57
CA LEU A 24 1.33 -17.36 1.96
C LEU A 24 1.27 -16.35 0.82
N VAL A 25 0.19 -15.57 0.81
CA VAL A 25 -0.11 -14.57 -0.22
C VAL A 25 0.73 -13.32 0.02
N THR A 26 1.65 -13.01 -0.88
CA THR A 26 2.47 -11.79 -0.78
C THR A 26 2.40 -10.87 -2.00
N ALA A 27 1.92 -11.37 -3.14
CA ALA A 27 1.73 -10.57 -4.35
C ALA A 27 0.60 -11.10 -5.24
N CYS A 28 0.63 -10.75 -6.54
CA CYS A 28 -0.39 -11.09 -7.53
C CYS A 28 -0.65 -12.60 -7.71
N CYS A 29 0.30 -13.47 -7.37
CA CYS A 29 0.13 -14.92 -7.49
C CYS A 29 -1.05 -15.46 -6.65
N GLY A 30 -1.44 -14.78 -5.56
CA GLY A 30 -2.59 -15.23 -4.77
C GLY A 30 -3.94 -15.10 -5.47
N VAL A 31 -4.07 -14.18 -6.43
CA VAL A 31 -5.27 -14.09 -7.26
C VAL A 31 -5.37 -15.32 -8.17
N GLU A 32 -4.24 -15.76 -8.70
CA GLU A 32 -4.18 -16.91 -9.61
C GLU A 32 -4.38 -18.25 -8.88
N MET A 33 -3.98 -18.31 -7.62
CA MET A 33 -4.35 -19.40 -6.72
C MET A 33 -5.87 -19.50 -6.59
N ALA A 34 -6.57 -18.39 -6.32
CA ALA A 34 -8.03 -18.41 -6.24
C ALA A 34 -8.69 -18.93 -7.54
N HIS A 35 -8.12 -18.61 -8.71
CA HIS A 35 -8.57 -19.18 -9.98
C HIS A 35 -8.31 -20.69 -10.10
N THR A 36 -7.19 -21.17 -9.57
CA THR A 36 -6.82 -22.60 -9.57
C THR A 36 -7.83 -23.47 -8.81
N TRP A 37 -8.44 -22.94 -7.75
CA TRP A 37 -9.47 -23.61 -6.96
C TRP A 37 -10.91 -23.26 -7.37
N ASN A 38 -11.09 -22.38 -8.34
CA ASN A 38 -12.41 -22.07 -8.88
C ASN A 38 -12.99 -23.31 -9.62
N PRO A 39 -14.32 -23.56 -9.57
CA PRO A 39 -15.00 -24.63 -10.31
C PRO A 39 -14.59 -24.86 -11.77
N THR A 40 -14.06 -23.86 -12.47
CA THR A 40 -13.53 -24.04 -13.84
C THR A 40 -12.33 -25.00 -13.90
N TYR A 41 -11.40 -24.90 -12.94
CA TYR A 41 -10.16 -25.67 -12.91
C TYR A 41 -10.18 -26.80 -11.90
N ASP A 42 -10.86 -26.56 -10.76
CA ASP A 42 -11.11 -27.50 -9.68
C ASP A 42 -9.86 -28.32 -9.31
N ALA A 43 -8.96 -27.70 -8.54
CA ALA A 43 -7.83 -28.42 -7.96
C ALA A 43 -8.24 -29.39 -6.84
N GLU A 44 -9.44 -29.24 -6.26
CA GLU A 44 -9.91 -30.10 -5.16
C GLU A 44 -10.13 -31.55 -5.62
N ARG A 45 -10.54 -31.77 -6.87
CA ARG A 45 -10.65 -33.12 -7.47
C ARG A 45 -9.37 -33.95 -7.40
N LEU A 46 -8.21 -33.31 -7.25
CA LEU A 46 -6.91 -33.98 -7.12
C LEU A 46 -6.57 -34.37 -5.68
N GLY A 47 -7.48 -34.11 -4.73
CA GLY A 47 -7.23 -34.27 -3.30
C GLY A 47 -6.45 -33.10 -2.71
N SER A 48 -6.54 -31.93 -3.35
CA SER A 48 -5.81 -30.72 -2.96
C SER A 48 -6.75 -29.67 -2.38
N LEU A 49 -6.86 -29.57 -1.05
CA LEU A 49 -7.84 -28.71 -0.37
C LEU A 49 -7.16 -27.46 0.24
N PRO A 50 -7.52 -26.25 -0.18
CA PRO A 50 -6.89 -25.04 0.34
C PRO A 50 -7.35 -24.84 1.79
N TRP A 51 -6.41 -24.74 2.73
CA TRP A 51 -6.74 -24.62 4.15
C TRP A 51 -5.89 -23.54 4.83
N HIS A 52 -6.58 -22.70 5.61
CA HIS A 52 -6.03 -21.57 6.35
C HIS A 52 -5.10 -21.91 7.53
N ALA A 53 -5.23 -23.07 8.17
CA ALA A 53 -4.50 -23.37 9.40
C ALA A 53 -3.16 -24.09 9.13
N PRO A 54 -1.98 -23.44 9.33
CA PRO A 54 -0.68 -24.04 9.01
C PRO A 54 -0.37 -25.31 9.80
N ARG A 55 -0.93 -25.47 11.00
CA ARG A 55 -0.68 -26.65 11.85
C ARG A 55 -1.37 -27.92 11.35
N GLN A 56 -2.38 -27.78 10.49
CA GLN A 56 -3.19 -28.86 9.94
C GLN A 56 -2.88 -29.13 8.46
N THR A 57 -1.95 -28.38 7.87
CA THR A 57 -1.57 -28.49 6.46
C THR A 57 -0.23 -29.19 6.28
N ASN A 58 -0.04 -29.76 5.10
CA ASN A 58 1.16 -30.50 4.71
C ASN A 58 1.77 -29.99 3.39
N LEU A 59 1.23 -28.92 2.83
CA LEU A 59 1.76 -28.24 1.65
C LEU A 59 1.75 -26.73 1.94
N ILE A 60 2.78 -25.98 1.55
CA ILE A 60 2.77 -24.52 1.57
C ILE A 60 2.97 -23.99 0.15
N LEU A 61 2.09 -23.08 -0.24
CA LEU A 61 2.23 -22.29 -1.47
C LEU A 61 2.79 -20.92 -1.11
N VAL A 62 3.98 -20.63 -1.62
CA VAL A 62 4.59 -19.30 -1.47
C VAL A 62 4.24 -18.47 -2.69
N GLU A 63 3.30 -17.55 -2.53
CA GLU A 63 2.60 -16.91 -3.63
C GLU A 63 3.09 -15.48 -3.85
N GLY A 64 4.23 -15.36 -4.53
CA GLY A 64 4.79 -14.09 -4.97
C GLY A 64 6.11 -13.70 -4.30
N THR A 65 6.35 -12.39 -4.23
CA THR A 65 7.62 -11.82 -3.76
C THR A 65 7.74 -11.93 -2.24
N ILE A 66 8.86 -12.45 -1.74
CA ILE A 66 9.18 -12.43 -0.31
C ILE A 66 10.12 -11.27 -0.03
N SER A 67 9.74 -10.38 0.89
CA SER A 67 10.63 -9.33 1.39
C SER A 67 11.51 -9.84 2.54
N PHE A 68 12.61 -9.17 2.87
CA PHE A 68 13.41 -9.49 4.08
C PHE A 68 12.55 -9.52 5.35
N LYS A 69 11.60 -8.60 5.48
CA LYS A 69 10.65 -8.57 6.62
C LYS A 69 9.76 -9.82 6.64
N MET A 70 9.31 -10.25 5.47
CA MET A 70 8.41 -11.41 5.34
C MET A 70 9.15 -12.76 5.44
N ALA A 71 10.45 -12.81 5.14
CA ALA A 71 11.23 -14.04 5.18
C ALA A 71 11.19 -14.76 6.54
N ARG A 72 11.19 -14.00 7.65
CA ARG A 72 11.05 -14.57 9.00
C ARG A 72 9.67 -15.20 9.21
N VAL A 73 8.62 -14.53 8.76
CA VAL A 73 7.23 -15.01 8.87
C VAL A 73 7.06 -16.30 8.06
N LEU A 74 7.57 -16.32 6.83
CA LEU A 74 7.59 -17.53 5.99
C LEU A 74 8.25 -18.70 6.71
N ARG A 75 9.39 -18.46 7.36
CA ARG A 75 10.11 -19.50 8.11
C ARG A 75 9.28 -20.03 9.27
N TYR A 76 8.67 -19.15 10.07
CA TYR A 76 7.83 -19.56 11.20
C TYR A 76 6.61 -20.35 10.77
N VAL A 77 5.93 -19.92 9.69
CA VAL A 77 4.78 -20.65 9.16
C VAL A 77 5.19 -22.06 8.75
N TRP A 78 6.30 -22.19 8.02
CA TRP A 78 6.82 -23.50 7.59
C TRP A 78 7.27 -24.39 8.76
N GLU A 79 7.88 -23.83 9.81
CA GLU A 79 8.29 -24.59 10.99
C GLU A 79 7.12 -25.04 11.86
N GLN A 80 5.99 -24.32 11.85
CA GLN A 80 4.77 -24.70 12.56
C GLN A 80 3.95 -25.78 11.85
N MET A 81 4.28 -26.10 10.58
CA MET A 81 3.62 -27.17 9.83
C MET A 81 4.11 -28.55 10.27
N SER A 82 3.17 -29.49 10.32
CA SER A 82 3.43 -30.89 10.68
C SER A 82 4.18 -31.62 9.57
N ASP A 83 5.04 -32.58 9.94
CA ASP A 83 5.68 -33.48 8.97
C ASP A 83 4.75 -34.65 8.60
N PRO A 84 4.71 -35.10 7.33
CA PRO A 84 5.47 -34.60 6.18
C PRO A 84 4.93 -33.28 5.62
N LYS A 85 5.81 -32.33 5.28
CA LYS A 85 5.45 -31.06 4.64
C LYS A 85 6.19 -30.83 3.33
N TYR A 86 5.51 -30.18 2.38
CA TYR A 86 6.03 -29.88 1.05
C TYR A 86 5.91 -28.39 0.72
N VAL A 87 6.74 -27.90 -0.20
CA VAL A 87 6.82 -26.47 -0.55
C VAL A 87 6.75 -26.27 -2.06
N ILE A 88 5.80 -25.46 -2.51
CA ILE A 88 5.75 -24.97 -3.89
C ILE A 88 6.00 -23.47 -3.88
N ALA A 89 7.03 -23.04 -4.62
CA ALA A 89 7.26 -21.63 -4.89
C ALA A 89 6.49 -21.22 -6.15
N MET A 90 5.54 -20.31 -5.99
CA MET A 90 4.65 -19.86 -7.06
C MET A 90 5.03 -18.46 -7.54
N GLY A 91 5.31 -18.36 -8.83
CA GLY A 91 5.71 -17.15 -9.52
C GLY A 91 7.22 -16.99 -9.67
N SER A 92 7.62 -16.22 -10.68
CA SER A 92 9.02 -15.86 -10.93
C SER A 92 9.65 -15.11 -9.74
N CYS A 93 8.84 -14.32 -9.03
CA CYS A 93 9.25 -13.62 -7.83
C CYS A 93 9.63 -14.56 -6.68
N ALA A 94 8.88 -15.64 -6.48
CA ALA A 94 9.18 -16.62 -5.43
C ALA A 94 10.43 -17.45 -5.77
N ALA A 95 10.64 -17.75 -7.06
CA ALA A 95 11.77 -18.55 -7.51
C ALA A 95 13.12 -17.83 -7.32
N GLU A 96 13.30 -16.69 -7.99
CA GLU A 96 14.59 -15.96 -8.05
C GLU A 96 14.45 -14.44 -7.83
N GLY A 97 13.32 -13.97 -7.29
CA GLY A 97 13.02 -12.55 -7.12
C GLY A 97 12.32 -11.91 -8.32
N GLY A 98 12.30 -12.57 -9.48
CA GLY A 98 11.48 -12.20 -10.64
C GLY A 98 11.75 -10.78 -11.11
N VAL A 99 10.70 -9.97 -11.30
CA VAL A 99 10.83 -8.54 -11.67
C VAL A 99 11.61 -7.74 -10.61
N PHE A 100 11.62 -8.22 -9.36
CA PHE A 100 12.27 -7.58 -8.22
C PHE A 100 13.64 -8.20 -7.86
N TRP A 101 14.26 -8.98 -8.77
CA TRP A 101 15.51 -9.70 -8.49
C TRP A 101 16.67 -8.81 -8.01
N ASN A 102 16.75 -7.56 -8.53
CA ASN A 102 17.75 -6.57 -8.14
C ASN A 102 17.23 -5.53 -7.13
N SER A 103 16.09 -5.80 -6.49
CA SER A 103 15.56 -4.91 -5.47
C SER A 103 16.31 -5.11 -4.16
N TYR A 104 16.50 -4.02 -3.41
CA TYR A 104 17.18 -4.04 -2.11
C TYR A 104 16.43 -4.83 -1.03
N HIS A 105 15.21 -5.30 -1.29
CA HIS A 105 14.34 -5.88 -0.27
C HIS A 105 13.82 -7.29 -0.57
N ALA A 106 13.90 -7.77 -1.82
CA ALA A 106 13.39 -9.09 -2.19
C ALA A 106 14.40 -10.20 -1.87
N VAL A 107 13.89 -11.35 -1.41
CA VAL A 107 14.65 -12.54 -1.07
C VAL A 107 14.05 -13.73 -1.82
N PRO A 108 14.87 -14.49 -2.59
CA PRO A 108 14.43 -15.76 -3.17
C PRO A 108 14.01 -16.77 -2.10
N VAL A 109 12.91 -17.49 -2.33
CA VAL A 109 12.33 -18.42 -1.35
C VAL A 109 13.27 -19.58 -1.02
N ASN A 110 14.07 -20.02 -1.99
CA ASN A 110 15.05 -21.11 -1.83
C ASN A 110 16.14 -20.80 -0.79
N LYS A 111 16.34 -19.52 -0.44
CA LYS A 111 17.26 -19.11 0.62
C LYS A 111 16.65 -19.24 2.01
N VAL A 112 15.33 -19.33 2.14
CA VAL A 112 14.61 -19.33 3.43
C VAL A 112 14.12 -20.72 3.81
N ILE A 113 13.51 -21.43 2.86
CA ILE A 113 12.94 -22.77 3.04
C ILE A 113 13.29 -23.67 1.84
N PRO A 114 13.38 -25.00 2.04
CA PRO A 114 13.59 -25.95 0.94
C PRO A 114 12.36 -25.97 0.01
N ILE A 115 12.57 -26.00 -1.29
CA ILE A 115 11.49 -26.00 -2.29
C ILE A 115 11.41 -27.36 -2.98
N ASP A 116 10.21 -27.92 -3.09
CA ASP A 116 9.94 -29.18 -3.78
C ASP A 116 9.55 -28.98 -5.25
N ALA A 117 8.80 -27.94 -5.58
CA ALA A 117 8.45 -27.60 -6.95
C ALA A 117 8.34 -26.08 -7.18
N TYR A 118 8.57 -25.65 -8.43
CA TYR A 118 8.47 -24.26 -8.85
C TYR A 118 7.36 -24.10 -9.89
N ALA A 119 6.32 -23.33 -9.57
CA ALA A 119 5.33 -22.88 -10.55
C ALA A 119 5.80 -21.57 -11.16
N ILE A 120 6.61 -21.64 -12.22
CA ILE A 120 7.18 -20.45 -12.87
C ILE A 120 6.12 -19.73 -13.73
N GLY A 121 5.94 -18.43 -13.48
CA GLY A 121 5.05 -17.53 -14.24
C GLY A 121 4.91 -16.15 -13.57
N CYS A 122 4.16 -15.21 -14.17
CA CYS A 122 4.00 -13.86 -13.62
C CYS A 122 2.59 -13.26 -13.87
N PRO A 123 1.52 -13.81 -13.24
CA PRO A 123 1.48 -15.04 -12.45
C PRO A 123 1.43 -16.32 -13.34
N PRO A 124 1.74 -17.51 -12.80
CA PRO A 124 1.64 -18.77 -13.55
C PRO A 124 0.19 -19.18 -13.75
N THR A 125 -0.19 -19.65 -14.94
CA THR A 125 -1.60 -20.01 -15.21
C THR A 125 -2.13 -21.09 -14.25
N PRO A 126 -3.45 -21.20 -14.05
CA PRO A 126 -4.02 -22.12 -13.07
C PRO A 126 -3.68 -23.58 -13.37
N GLU A 127 -3.59 -23.93 -14.65
CA GLU A 127 -3.16 -25.25 -15.11
C GLU A 127 -1.70 -25.54 -14.72
N ALA A 128 -0.82 -24.54 -14.78
CA ALA A 128 0.58 -24.68 -14.39
C ALA A 128 0.71 -24.95 -12.88
N VAL A 129 -0.12 -24.31 -12.06
CA VAL A 129 -0.19 -24.58 -10.61
C VAL A 129 -0.66 -26.01 -10.34
N ILE A 130 -1.72 -26.46 -11.04
CA ILE A 130 -2.21 -27.84 -10.97
C ILE A 130 -1.13 -28.84 -11.38
N GLN A 131 -0.36 -28.54 -12.42
CA GLN A 131 0.76 -29.39 -12.84
C GLN A 131 1.84 -29.49 -11.76
N MET A 132 2.12 -28.42 -11.02
CA MET A 132 3.07 -28.47 -9.90
C MET A 132 2.56 -29.33 -8.75
N ILE A 133 1.27 -29.27 -8.42
CA ILE A 133 0.65 -30.19 -7.46
C ILE A 133 0.83 -31.64 -7.93
N ARG A 134 0.59 -31.93 -9.21
CA ARG A 134 0.81 -33.27 -9.81
C ARG A 134 2.27 -33.70 -9.79
N ILE A 135 3.22 -32.78 -9.88
CA ILE A 135 4.66 -33.09 -9.75
C ILE A 135 4.99 -33.44 -8.31
N VAL A 136 4.51 -32.68 -7.33
CA VAL A 136 4.69 -33.01 -5.90
C VAL A 136 4.07 -34.39 -5.60
N GLN A 137 2.87 -34.66 -6.08
CA GLN A 137 2.22 -35.98 -5.99
C GLN A 137 3.08 -37.11 -6.55
N ARG A 138 3.74 -36.90 -7.70
CA ARG A 138 4.67 -37.87 -8.30
C ARG A 138 5.94 -38.04 -7.46
N LYS A 139 6.50 -36.95 -6.92
CA LYS A 139 7.69 -37.01 -6.04
C LYS A 139 7.42 -37.76 -4.74
N ILE A 140 6.20 -37.69 -4.20
CA ILE A 140 5.77 -38.48 -3.03
C ILE A 140 5.73 -39.97 -3.37
N GLU A 141 5.21 -40.32 -4.54
CA GLU A 141 5.12 -41.69 -5.03
C GLU A 141 6.50 -42.30 -5.28
N THR A 142 7.40 -41.58 -5.96
CA THR A 142 8.78 -42.02 -6.21
C THR A 142 9.65 -42.03 -4.95
N GLY A 143 9.21 -41.34 -3.89
CA GLY A 143 9.99 -41.16 -2.65
C GLY A 143 11.12 -40.14 -2.77
N GLU A 144 11.15 -39.36 -3.86
CA GLU A 144 12.05 -38.21 -4.03
C GLU A 144 11.72 -37.10 -3.04
N ALA A 145 10.43 -36.88 -2.75
CA ALA A 145 9.99 -35.98 -1.71
C ALA A 145 10.22 -36.66 -0.34
N LYS A 146 11.31 -36.28 0.33
CA LYS A 146 11.66 -36.84 1.63
C LYS A 146 10.79 -36.19 2.70
N ALA A 147 9.88 -36.98 3.28
CA ALA A 147 9.07 -36.61 4.45
C ALA A 147 9.88 -36.09 5.65
N ASN A 148 11.16 -36.50 5.74
CA ASN A 148 12.09 -36.10 6.80
C ASN A 148 13.10 -35.09 6.25
N VAL A 149 12.66 -33.89 5.88
CA VAL A 149 13.60 -32.80 5.66
C VAL A 149 14.12 -32.38 7.03
N LYS A 150 15.32 -32.82 7.41
CA LYS A 150 16.02 -32.24 8.56
C LYS A 150 16.04 -30.73 8.34
N PRO A 151 15.49 -29.92 9.26
CA PRO A 151 15.49 -28.47 9.08
C PRO A 151 16.95 -28.05 8.90
N LYS A 152 17.28 -27.53 7.72
CA LYS A 152 18.54 -26.82 7.56
C LYS A 152 18.41 -25.59 8.45
N THR A 153 19.26 -25.51 9.48
CA THR A 153 19.45 -24.27 10.24
C THR A 153 20.12 -23.30 9.29
N ILE A 154 19.31 -22.50 8.61
CA ILE A 154 19.78 -21.42 7.76
C ILE A 154 19.92 -20.22 8.67
N ASP A 155 21.16 -19.78 8.84
CA ASP A 155 21.45 -18.55 9.58
C ASP A 155 20.92 -17.36 8.78
N LEU A 156 19.75 -16.86 9.20
CA LEU A 156 19.09 -15.73 8.56
C LEU A 156 19.95 -14.46 8.64
N THR A 157 20.89 -14.35 9.60
CA THR A 157 21.81 -13.20 9.66
C THR A 157 22.60 -13.09 8.36
N LYS A 158 23.01 -14.20 7.74
CA LYS A 158 23.77 -14.18 6.48
C LYS A 158 22.97 -13.60 5.33
N ILE A 159 21.66 -13.86 5.29
CA ILE A 159 20.72 -13.28 4.32
C ILE A 159 20.54 -11.78 4.58
N PHE A 160 20.43 -11.38 5.85
CA PHE A 160 20.33 -9.97 6.25
C PHE A 160 21.66 -9.20 6.13
N THR A 161 22.78 -9.84 5.77
CA THR A 161 24.06 -9.15 5.47
C THR A 161 24.08 -9.00 3.97
N PRO A 162 23.81 -7.82 3.41
CA PRO A 162 23.98 -7.64 1.98
C PRO A 162 25.44 -7.94 1.64
N THR A 163 25.69 -8.97 0.83
CA THR A 163 26.98 -9.08 0.14
C THR A 163 27.07 -7.81 -0.70
N PRO A 164 28.09 -6.95 -0.51
CA PRO A 164 28.17 -5.71 -1.25
C PRO A 164 28.22 -6.04 -2.74
N THR A 165 27.13 -5.78 -3.45
CA THR A 165 27.09 -5.83 -4.90
C THR A 165 28.13 -4.83 -5.38
N LYS A 166 29.11 -5.29 -6.16
CA LYS A 166 30.19 -4.43 -6.71
C LYS A 166 29.68 -3.23 -7.50
N GLN A 167 28.41 -3.26 -7.91
CA GLN A 167 27.75 -2.13 -8.53
C GLN A 167 26.72 -1.57 -7.55
N PRO A 168 26.96 -0.38 -6.97
CA PRO A 168 25.86 0.37 -6.40
C PRO A 168 24.83 0.56 -7.52
N ALA A 169 23.54 0.41 -7.19
CA ALA A 169 22.50 0.86 -8.10
C ALA A 169 22.86 2.29 -8.51
N PRO A 170 22.85 2.64 -9.81
CA PRO A 170 23.13 4.00 -10.22
C PRO A 170 22.19 4.89 -9.42
N ASN A 171 22.72 5.89 -8.71
CA ASN A 171 21.88 6.85 -8.03
C ASN A 171 20.94 7.39 -9.09
N PRO A 172 19.62 7.11 -9.02
CA PRO A 172 18.70 7.72 -9.95
C PRO A 172 18.95 9.23 -9.82
N PRO A 173 18.96 9.99 -10.92
CA PRO A 173 19.05 11.43 -10.82
C PRO A 173 17.87 11.88 -9.96
N HIS A 174 18.12 12.15 -8.68
CA HIS A 174 17.14 12.70 -7.77
C HIS A 174 16.91 14.13 -8.25
N ARG A 175 16.05 14.30 -9.26
CA ARG A 175 15.42 15.58 -9.50
C ARG A 175 14.64 15.86 -8.22
N ILE A 176 15.20 16.72 -7.39
CA ILE A 176 14.46 17.35 -6.29
C ILE A 176 13.48 18.29 -6.98
N THR A 177 12.35 17.73 -7.39
CA THR A 177 11.22 18.52 -7.84
C THR A 177 10.80 19.38 -6.66
N PRO A 178 10.52 20.68 -6.84
CA PRO A 178 9.89 21.47 -5.79
C PRO A 178 8.64 20.72 -5.32
N ASN A 179 8.39 20.72 -4.01
CA ASN A 179 7.23 20.03 -3.45
C ASN A 179 5.97 20.51 -4.20
N PRO A 180 5.21 19.59 -4.84
CA PRO A 180 4.07 20.00 -5.62
C PRO A 180 3.04 20.63 -4.69
N HIS A 181 2.57 21.83 -5.04
CA HIS A 181 1.38 22.39 -4.43
C HIS A 181 0.22 21.41 -4.65
N ILE A 182 -0.62 21.19 -3.64
CA ILE A 182 -1.74 20.25 -3.71
C ILE A 182 -2.96 21.02 -4.23
N PRO A 183 -3.36 20.88 -5.50
CA PRO A 183 -4.51 21.60 -6.03
C PRO A 183 -5.80 21.02 -5.46
N ILE A 184 -6.54 21.81 -4.69
CA ILE A 184 -7.85 21.41 -4.12
C ILE A 184 -8.95 22.13 -4.87
N CYS A 185 -10.07 21.44 -5.09
CA CYS A 185 -11.18 21.91 -5.91
C CYS A 185 -10.66 22.56 -7.22
N GLN A 186 -9.94 21.79 -8.03
CA GLN A 186 -9.45 22.29 -9.33
C GLN A 186 -10.57 22.19 -10.38
N GLU A 187 -10.74 23.26 -11.15
CA GLU A 187 -11.69 23.26 -12.25
C GLU A 187 -11.25 22.31 -13.35
N LYS A 188 -12.14 21.39 -13.72
CA LYS A 188 -12.01 20.54 -14.90
C LYS A 188 -13.16 20.88 -15.85
N LYS A 189 -12.88 20.96 -17.15
CA LYS A 189 -13.94 21.07 -18.15
C LYS A 189 -14.64 19.72 -18.26
N VAL A 190 -15.88 19.65 -17.82
CA VAL A 190 -16.68 18.43 -17.79
C VAL A 190 -18.04 18.71 -18.40
N GLU A 191 -18.51 17.83 -19.28
CA GLU A 191 -19.85 17.95 -19.87
C GLU A 191 -20.88 17.32 -18.93
N TRP A 192 -21.40 18.11 -17.98
CA TRP A 192 -22.47 17.66 -17.07
C TRP A 192 -23.50 18.78 -16.81
N PRO A 193 -24.46 18.99 -17.73
CA PRO A 193 -25.42 20.10 -17.66
C PRO A 193 -26.24 20.14 -16.36
N LEU A 194 -26.71 18.99 -15.89
CA LEU A 194 -27.47 18.85 -14.64
C LEU A 194 -26.65 19.31 -13.42
N GLY A 195 -25.35 19.05 -13.43
CA GLY A 195 -24.45 19.47 -12.35
C GLY A 195 -24.26 20.98 -12.29
N TYR A 196 -24.11 21.62 -13.45
CA TYR A 196 -24.04 23.08 -13.51
C TYR A 196 -25.36 23.73 -13.10
N GLU A 197 -26.50 23.13 -13.44
CA GLU A 197 -27.81 23.58 -12.97
C GLU A 197 -27.92 23.48 -11.44
N LEU A 198 -27.57 22.32 -10.87
CA LEU A 198 -27.54 22.11 -9.42
C LEU A 198 -26.62 23.12 -8.71
N VAL A 199 -25.43 23.34 -9.27
CA VAL A 199 -24.46 24.29 -8.71
C VAL A 199 -24.98 25.72 -8.78
N ASN A 200 -25.46 26.16 -9.95
CA ASN A 200 -25.86 27.56 -10.17
C ASN A 200 -27.20 27.91 -9.50
N ASN A 201 -28.17 27.01 -9.51
CA ASN A 201 -29.52 27.29 -9.03
C ASN A 201 -29.73 26.94 -7.56
N GLN A 202 -28.98 25.97 -7.01
CA GLN A 202 -29.19 25.51 -5.63
C GLN A 202 -27.98 25.75 -4.73
N LEU A 203 -26.79 25.25 -5.09
CA LEU A 203 -25.63 25.29 -4.20
C LEU A 203 -25.04 26.69 -4.05
N MET A 204 -24.81 27.41 -5.15
CA MET A 204 -24.24 28.77 -5.14
C MET A 204 -25.11 29.78 -4.37
N PRO A 205 -26.43 29.85 -4.57
CA PRO A 205 -27.28 30.76 -3.80
C PRO A 205 -27.32 30.41 -2.32
N THR A 206 -27.38 29.12 -2.00
CA THR A 206 -27.55 28.66 -0.61
C THR A 206 -26.25 28.80 0.20
N LEU A 207 -25.10 28.49 -0.41
CA LEU A 207 -23.80 28.44 0.27
C LEU A 207 -22.97 29.71 0.11
N LYS A 208 -23.50 30.79 -0.49
CA LYS A 208 -22.76 32.02 -0.82
C LYS A 208 -21.91 32.60 0.32
N GLU A 209 -22.39 32.50 1.55
CA GLU A 209 -21.69 33.05 2.72
C GLU A 209 -20.78 32.05 3.44
N SER A 210 -20.94 30.75 3.15
CA SER A 210 -20.26 29.65 3.85
C SER A 210 -19.24 28.91 2.96
N ALA A 211 -19.30 29.10 1.64
CA ALA A 211 -18.38 28.50 0.68
C ALA A 211 -17.56 29.59 -0.03
N ARG A 212 -16.25 29.36 -0.05
CA ARG A 212 -15.27 30.16 -0.79
C ARG A 212 -15.31 29.85 -2.28
N LYS A 213 -15.49 28.57 -2.62
CA LYS A 213 -15.41 28.05 -3.99
C LYS A 213 -16.33 26.86 -4.17
N ILE A 214 -17.11 26.84 -5.24
CA ILE A 214 -17.96 25.70 -5.63
C ILE A 214 -17.67 25.37 -7.08
N ILE A 215 -17.24 24.13 -7.33
CA ILE A 215 -16.82 23.71 -8.67
C ILE A 215 -17.29 22.30 -8.97
N VAL A 216 -17.73 22.09 -10.21
CA VAL A 216 -17.93 20.76 -10.78
C VAL A 216 -16.56 20.16 -11.12
N THR A 217 -16.21 19.06 -10.44
CA THR A 217 -14.92 18.39 -10.67
C THR A 217 -15.02 17.28 -11.70
N GLU A 218 -16.09 16.47 -11.67
CA GLU A 218 -16.34 15.33 -12.56
C GLU A 218 -17.85 15.11 -12.71
N VAL A 219 -18.25 14.17 -13.57
CA VAL A 219 -19.67 13.79 -13.70
C VAL A 219 -20.17 13.27 -12.35
N ASN A 220 -21.27 13.84 -11.87
CA ASN A 220 -21.84 13.58 -10.55
C ASN A 220 -20.93 13.95 -9.35
N ARG A 221 -19.93 14.82 -9.54
CA ARG A 221 -19.04 15.27 -8.46
C ARG A 221 -18.91 16.78 -8.40
N VAL A 222 -19.18 17.34 -7.23
CA VAL A 222 -19.05 18.77 -6.94
C VAL A 222 -18.14 18.95 -5.74
N CYS A 223 -17.19 19.88 -5.81
CA CYS A 223 -16.31 20.26 -4.71
C CYS A 223 -16.77 21.61 -4.16
N VAL A 224 -16.98 21.67 -2.85
CA VAL A 224 -17.37 22.86 -2.08
C VAL A 224 -16.27 23.14 -1.07
N GLU A 225 -15.48 24.17 -1.33
CA GLU A 225 -14.49 24.70 -0.38
C GLU A 225 -15.21 25.64 0.58
N SER A 226 -15.28 25.26 1.85
CA SER A 226 -15.86 26.09 2.91
C SER A 226 -14.93 27.21 3.35
N GLU A 227 -15.51 28.33 3.78
CA GLU A 227 -14.76 29.38 4.46
C GLU A 227 -14.24 28.86 5.82
N PRO A 228 -13.01 29.22 6.23
CA PRO A 228 -12.45 28.80 7.51
C PRO A 228 -13.40 29.13 8.68
N GLY A 229 -13.73 28.11 9.47
CA GLY A 229 -14.65 28.24 10.62
C GLY A 229 -16.15 28.14 10.28
N LYS A 230 -16.55 28.15 9.00
CA LYS A 230 -17.97 28.02 8.57
C LYS A 230 -18.34 26.61 8.06
N LEU A 231 -17.51 25.61 8.36
CA LEU A 231 -17.75 24.22 7.94
C LEU A 231 -19.12 23.71 8.41
N LYS A 232 -19.49 23.95 9.67
CA LYS A 232 -20.77 23.48 10.25
C LYS A 232 -21.97 24.15 9.60
N ASP A 233 -21.86 25.42 9.24
CA ASP A 233 -22.91 26.16 8.52
C ASP A 233 -23.11 25.62 7.10
N ALA A 234 -22.01 25.39 6.37
CA ALA A 234 -22.06 24.77 5.05
C ALA A 234 -22.67 23.37 5.09
N ALA A 235 -22.30 22.55 6.09
CA ALA A 235 -22.88 21.22 6.29
C ALA A 235 -24.39 21.27 6.60
N LEU A 236 -24.82 22.21 7.45
CA LEU A 236 -26.24 22.38 7.79
C LEU A 236 -27.07 22.78 6.56
N LEU A 237 -26.53 23.66 5.73
CA LEU A 237 -27.16 24.09 4.48
C LEU A 237 -27.24 22.95 3.46
N LEU A 238 -26.19 22.13 3.33
CA LEU A 238 -26.21 20.93 2.48
C LEU A 238 -27.23 19.90 2.98
N SER A 239 -27.35 19.70 4.30
CA SER A 239 -28.35 18.83 4.90
C SER A 239 -29.78 19.28 4.57
N LYS A 240 -30.05 20.59 4.64
CA LYS A 240 -31.35 21.18 4.23
C LYS A 240 -31.65 21.00 2.74
N LEU A 241 -30.63 20.98 1.88
CA LEU A 241 -30.79 20.68 0.44
C LEU A 241 -31.11 19.20 0.18
N GLY A 242 -30.89 18.32 1.17
CA GLY A 242 -31.22 16.90 1.12
C GLY A 242 -30.00 15.97 1.01
N PHE A 243 -28.79 16.49 1.17
CA PHE A 243 -27.60 15.66 1.36
C PHE A 243 -27.55 15.18 2.81
N ASP A 244 -28.05 13.98 3.06
CA ASP A 244 -28.34 13.45 4.40
C ASP A 244 -27.29 12.45 4.91
N HIS A 245 -26.29 12.10 4.10
CA HIS A 245 -25.34 11.05 4.46
C HIS A 245 -23.90 11.34 4.05
N VAL A 246 -22.98 11.24 5.00
CA VAL A 246 -21.52 11.25 4.77
C VAL A 246 -21.05 9.84 4.46
N LYS A 247 -20.43 9.64 3.29
CA LYS A 247 -19.84 8.37 2.84
C LYS A 247 -18.39 8.17 3.27
N SER A 248 -17.62 9.26 3.40
CA SER A 248 -16.19 9.22 3.70
C SER A 248 -15.76 10.55 4.34
N VAL A 249 -14.88 10.47 5.34
CA VAL A 249 -14.14 11.62 5.87
C VAL A 249 -12.66 11.32 5.65
N ASN A 250 -11.95 12.25 4.99
CA ASN A 250 -10.53 12.09 4.68
C ASN A 250 -9.73 13.28 5.20
N VAL A 251 -8.48 13.04 5.58
CA VAL A 251 -7.52 14.08 5.95
C VAL A 251 -6.33 14.01 5.02
N ILE A 252 -5.99 15.14 4.42
CA ILE A 252 -4.81 15.32 3.57
C ILE A 252 -3.77 16.07 4.39
N ASP A 253 -2.67 15.40 4.75
CA ASP A 253 -1.50 16.03 5.39
C ASP A 253 -0.65 16.76 4.34
N ALA A 254 -0.54 18.08 4.48
CA ALA A 254 0.32 18.93 3.67
C ALA A 254 1.41 19.60 4.55
N PRO A 255 2.47 18.86 4.95
CA PRO A 255 3.48 19.38 5.88
C PRO A 255 4.22 20.62 5.35
N HIS A 256 4.43 20.70 4.04
CA HIS A 256 5.14 21.81 3.39
C HIS A 256 4.34 23.12 3.41
N GLU A 257 3.01 23.03 3.54
CA GLU A 257 2.10 24.17 3.69
C GLU A 257 1.67 24.38 5.15
N ASN A 258 2.11 23.51 6.07
CA ASN A 258 1.71 23.47 7.49
C ASN A 258 0.19 23.43 7.71
N LYS A 259 -0.53 22.70 6.84
CA LYS A 259 -1.99 22.59 6.83
C LYS A 259 -2.44 21.14 6.76
N PHE A 260 -3.61 20.88 7.32
CA PHE A 260 -4.43 19.73 6.94
C PHE A 260 -5.63 20.21 6.13
N TYR A 261 -6.01 19.41 5.14
CA TYR A 261 -7.29 19.56 4.47
C TYR A 261 -8.19 18.43 4.90
N ILE A 262 -9.39 18.77 5.36
CA ILE A 262 -10.40 17.79 5.76
C ILE A 262 -11.45 17.76 4.66
N GLU A 263 -11.72 16.59 4.13
CA GLU A 263 -12.72 16.37 3.09
C GLU A 263 -13.83 15.45 3.57
N TYR A 264 -15.07 15.93 3.50
CA TYR A 264 -16.28 15.15 3.71
C TYR A 264 -16.92 14.85 2.38
N TRP A 265 -17.09 13.57 2.05
CA TRP A 265 -17.86 13.16 0.89
C TRP A 265 -19.29 12.92 1.29
N VAL A 266 -20.17 13.80 0.85
CA VAL A 266 -21.58 13.80 1.21
C VAL A 266 -22.43 13.39 0.02
N SER A 267 -23.49 12.65 0.28
CA SER A 267 -24.45 12.16 -0.70
C SER A 267 -25.86 12.18 -0.12
N SER A 268 -26.85 11.86 -0.94
CA SER A 268 -28.23 11.68 -0.49
C SER A 268 -28.67 10.22 -0.61
N TYR A 269 -29.25 9.65 0.44
CA TYR A 269 -30.03 8.42 0.35
C TYR A 269 -31.54 8.69 0.33
N GLY A 270 -31.99 9.79 0.95
CA GLY A 270 -33.40 10.17 0.98
C GLY A 270 -33.95 10.67 -0.37
N LYS A 271 -33.13 11.33 -1.20
CA LYS A 271 -33.54 11.84 -2.51
C LYS A 271 -32.87 11.06 -3.65
N LYS A 272 -33.67 10.28 -4.37
CA LYS A 272 -33.23 9.43 -5.49
C LYS A 272 -32.46 10.20 -6.58
N GLU A 273 -32.86 11.45 -6.84
CA GLU A 273 -32.22 12.33 -7.84
C GLU A 273 -30.80 12.77 -7.44
N LEU A 274 -30.56 12.93 -6.13
CA LEU A 274 -29.25 13.35 -5.60
C LEU A 274 -28.35 12.17 -5.22
N MET A 275 -28.90 10.95 -5.17
CA MET A 275 -28.15 9.73 -4.85
C MET A 275 -26.90 9.47 -5.72
N PRO A 276 -26.89 9.72 -7.04
CA PRO A 276 -25.67 9.57 -7.83
C PRO A 276 -24.65 10.69 -7.57
N VAL A 277 -25.08 11.84 -7.03
CA VAL A 277 -24.25 13.03 -6.84
C VAL A 277 -23.46 12.94 -5.53
N LEU A 278 -22.15 13.17 -5.63
CA LEU A 278 -21.23 13.29 -4.51
C LEU A 278 -20.77 14.75 -4.39
N VAL A 279 -20.98 15.32 -3.20
CA VAL A 279 -20.49 16.65 -2.84
C VAL A 279 -19.31 16.48 -1.89
N THR A 280 -18.12 16.89 -2.32
CA THR A 280 -16.93 16.97 -1.48
C THR A 280 -16.93 18.31 -0.77
N LEU A 281 -17.28 18.34 0.51
CA LEU A 281 -17.15 19.51 1.38
C LEU A 281 -15.75 19.52 1.99
N THR A 282 -14.95 20.53 1.67
CA THR A 282 -13.56 20.64 2.13
C THR A 282 -13.31 21.89 2.96
N THR A 283 -12.39 21.80 3.92
CA THR A 283 -11.91 22.93 4.72
C THR A 283 -10.43 22.78 5.03
N GLU A 284 -9.73 23.90 5.18
CA GLU A 284 -8.34 23.91 5.61
C GLU A 284 -8.23 24.24 7.10
N ILE A 285 -7.35 23.53 7.81
CA ILE A 285 -7.05 23.75 9.21
C ILE A 285 -5.53 23.81 9.44
N PRO A 286 -5.06 24.55 10.45
CA PRO A 286 -3.64 24.59 10.79
C PRO A 286 -3.18 23.22 11.31
N ARG A 287 -1.98 22.79 10.89
CA ARG A 287 -1.41 21.50 11.29
C ARG A 287 -0.94 21.47 12.75
N ASP A 288 -0.49 22.60 13.29
CA ASP A 288 0.06 22.71 14.66
C ASP A 288 -1.01 22.52 15.74
N ASN A 289 -2.24 22.97 15.47
CA ASN A 289 -3.39 22.78 16.35
C ASN A 289 -4.61 22.35 15.52
N PRO A 290 -4.66 21.07 15.10
CA PRO A 290 -5.63 20.61 14.12
C PRO A 290 -6.99 20.39 14.77
N ARG A 291 -7.80 21.45 14.82
CA ARG A 291 -9.15 21.41 15.40
C ARG A 291 -10.19 21.84 14.38
N VAL A 292 -11.34 21.19 14.41
CA VAL A 292 -12.47 21.45 13.52
C VAL A 292 -13.78 21.12 14.24
N PRO A 293 -14.90 21.79 13.97
CA PRO A 293 -16.20 21.35 14.49
C PRO A 293 -16.57 19.97 13.92
N SER A 294 -17.04 19.08 14.81
CA SER A 294 -17.65 17.81 14.41
C SER A 294 -18.97 18.06 13.69
N LEU A 295 -19.26 17.21 12.70
CA LEU A 295 -20.50 17.24 11.93
C LEU A 295 -21.47 16.13 12.39
N ILE A 296 -21.18 15.42 13.47
CA ILE A 296 -22.01 14.31 13.98
C ILE A 296 -23.46 14.72 14.29
N ASP A 297 -23.67 15.94 14.79
CA ASP A 297 -25.00 16.48 15.11
C ASP A 297 -25.87 16.66 13.85
N ILE A 298 -25.23 16.82 12.68
CA ILE A 298 -25.89 17.02 11.38
C ILE A 298 -25.98 15.69 10.63
N TRP A 299 -24.87 14.96 10.59
CA TRP A 299 -24.74 13.66 9.94
C TRP A 299 -24.17 12.64 10.92
N PRO A 300 -25.02 11.84 11.58
CA PRO A 300 -24.56 10.79 12.48
C PRO A 300 -23.60 9.77 11.83
N SER A 301 -23.64 9.63 10.50
CA SER A 301 -22.73 8.75 9.77
C SER A 301 -21.27 9.19 9.80
N ALA A 302 -20.97 10.44 10.18
CA ALA A 302 -19.60 10.93 10.29
C ALA A 302 -18.82 10.34 11.49
N ASP A 303 -19.51 9.82 12.52
CA ASP A 303 -18.90 9.43 13.81
C ASP A 303 -17.66 8.53 13.67
N TYR A 304 -17.82 7.38 13.02
CA TYR A 304 -16.74 6.40 12.88
C TYR A 304 -15.51 6.95 12.17
N MET A 305 -15.74 7.76 11.13
CA MET A 305 -14.67 8.27 10.29
C MET A 305 -13.97 9.47 10.94
N GLU A 306 -14.67 10.33 11.67
CA GLU A 306 -14.04 11.38 12.49
C GLU A 306 -13.11 10.76 13.55
N ARG A 307 -13.55 9.69 14.20
CA ARG A 307 -12.75 8.94 15.18
C ARG A 307 -11.53 8.29 14.56
N GLU A 308 -11.68 7.71 13.37
CA GLU A 308 -10.57 7.17 12.58
C GLU A 308 -9.54 8.26 12.21
N MET A 309 -10.01 9.42 11.76
CA MET A 309 -9.13 10.54 11.43
C MET A 309 -8.41 11.13 12.65
N TYR A 310 -9.05 11.09 13.84
CA TYR A 310 -8.38 11.39 15.10
C TYR A 310 -7.26 10.39 15.41
N ASP A 311 -7.53 9.09 15.36
CA ASP A 311 -6.55 8.03 15.64
C ASP A 311 -5.32 8.13 14.73
N PHE A 312 -5.53 8.37 13.43
CA PHE A 312 -4.46 8.31 12.44
C PHE A 312 -3.75 9.63 12.17
N PHE A 313 -4.46 10.76 12.21
CA PHE A 313 -3.90 12.08 11.91
C PHE A 313 -3.94 13.05 13.09
N GLY A 314 -4.63 12.72 14.18
CA GLY A 314 -4.71 13.56 15.38
C GLY A 314 -5.53 14.83 15.19
N VAL A 315 -6.45 14.84 14.23
CA VAL A 315 -7.40 15.95 14.04
C VAL A 315 -8.48 15.87 15.12
N TRP A 316 -8.67 16.94 15.88
CA TRP A 316 -9.65 17.00 16.96
C TRP A 316 -10.99 17.55 16.46
N PHE A 317 -12.03 16.72 16.53
CA PHE A 317 -13.39 17.08 16.13
C PHE A 317 -14.20 17.59 17.33
N GLU A 318 -14.36 18.90 17.44
CA GLU A 318 -15.06 19.56 18.55
C GLU A 318 -16.56 19.24 18.52
N GLY A 319 -17.06 18.60 19.58
CA GLY A 319 -18.45 18.15 19.69
C GLY A 319 -18.63 16.64 19.60
N ASN A 320 -17.63 15.90 19.10
CA ASN A 320 -17.68 14.44 19.12
C ASN A 320 -17.35 13.90 20.54
N PRO A 321 -18.25 13.14 21.20
CA PRO A 321 -18.07 12.69 22.58
C PRO A 321 -16.97 11.63 22.77
N TRP A 322 -16.49 11.03 21.68
CA TRP A 322 -15.52 9.94 21.71
C TRP A 322 -14.07 10.38 21.49
N MET A 323 -13.82 11.68 21.29
CA MET A 323 -12.48 12.22 21.12
C MET A 323 -11.59 11.93 22.34
N GLY A 324 -10.30 11.65 22.09
CA GLY A 324 -9.33 11.33 23.14
C GLY A 324 -9.24 9.85 23.52
N ARG A 325 -10.00 8.97 22.85
CA ARG A 325 -9.91 7.51 22.99
C ARG A 325 -9.51 6.90 21.66
N ASN A 326 -8.59 5.94 21.69
CA ASN A 326 -8.27 5.15 20.51
C ASN A 326 -9.51 4.36 20.07
N PHE A 327 -9.80 4.37 18.79
CA PHE A 327 -10.89 3.61 18.17
C PHE A 327 -10.39 2.37 17.41
N LEU A 328 -9.44 2.55 16.50
CA LEU A 328 -8.84 1.47 15.69
C LEU A 328 -7.44 1.11 16.14
N LEU A 329 -6.69 2.06 16.70
CA LEU A 329 -5.32 1.80 17.14
C LEU A 329 -5.30 1.02 18.44
N ASP A 330 -4.49 -0.03 18.48
CA ASP A 330 -4.22 -0.79 19.69
C ASP A 330 -3.62 0.15 20.76
N PRO A 331 -4.02 0.07 22.05
CA PRO A 331 -3.47 0.90 23.12
C PRO A 331 -1.94 0.84 23.24
N ASP A 332 -1.34 -0.29 22.86
CA ASP A 332 0.11 -0.52 22.91
C ASP A 332 0.82 -0.02 21.64
N THR A 333 0.10 0.63 20.71
CA THR A 333 0.70 1.21 19.50
C THR A 333 1.73 2.28 19.91
N PRO A 334 3.03 2.08 19.61
CA PRO A 334 4.09 2.95 20.13
C PRO A 334 4.13 4.32 19.46
N ILE A 335 3.48 4.45 18.30
CA ILE A 335 3.50 5.64 17.46
C ILE A 335 2.11 6.27 17.47
N LYS A 336 2.02 7.52 17.93
CA LYS A 336 0.79 8.31 17.81
C LYS A 336 0.66 8.85 16.39
N PHE A 337 -0.54 8.77 15.82
CA PHE A 337 -0.91 9.32 14.51
C PHE A 337 -0.06 8.78 13.34
N PRO A 338 -0.04 7.45 13.13
CA PRO A 338 0.90 6.78 12.22
C PRO A 338 0.79 7.20 10.75
N LEU A 339 -0.31 7.86 10.33
CA LEU A 339 -0.49 8.30 8.93
C LEU A 339 -0.01 9.74 8.66
N ARG A 340 0.49 10.47 9.67
CA ARG A 340 1.14 11.76 9.42
C ARG A 340 2.44 11.57 8.64
N LYS A 341 2.73 12.49 7.73
CA LYS A 341 3.91 12.42 6.84
C LYS A 341 5.23 12.72 7.54
N ASP A 342 5.20 13.35 8.72
CA ASP A 342 6.38 13.65 9.55
C ASP A 342 6.71 12.52 10.54
N VAL A 343 5.78 11.60 10.77
CA VAL A 343 6.03 10.45 11.62
C VAL A 343 7.10 9.59 10.95
N PRO A 344 8.27 9.42 11.60
CA PRO A 344 9.30 8.59 11.04
C PRO A 344 8.76 7.18 10.98
N LEU A 345 8.79 6.57 9.79
CA LEU A 345 8.62 5.14 9.68
C LEU A 345 9.75 4.54 10.51
N VAL A 346 9.43 4.05 11.71
CA VAL A 346 10.34 3.23 12.50
C VAL A 346 10.61 2.04 11.61
N ARG A 347 11.76 2.06 10.95
CA ARG A 347 12.32 0.85 10.38
C ARG A 347 12.54 -0.02 11.59
N GLU A 348 11.64 -0.97 11.79
CA GLU A 348 11.94 -2.15 12.58
C GLU A 348 13.13 -2.82 11.88
N PHE A 349 14.33 -2.36 12.24
CA PHE A 349 15.48 -3.21 12.17
C PHE A 349 15.14 -4.31 13.17
N TYR A 350 14.70 -5.45 12.64
CA TYR A 350 14.85 -6.67 13.40
C TYR A 350 16.36 -6.85 13.56
N ILE A 351 16.88 -6.35 14.68
CA ILE A 351 18.20 -6.69 15.17
C ILE A 351 18.11 -8.18 15.44
N VAL A 352 18.47 -8.98 14.43
CA VAL A 352 19.10 -10.25 14.73
C VAL A 352 20.46 -9.84 15.29
N ASP A 353 20.71 -10.19 16.56
CA ASP A 353 21.90 -9.79 17.32
C ASP A 353 23.13 -9.64 16.42
N ARG A 354 23.46 -8.39 16.11
CA ARG A 354 24.62 -8.01 15.33
C ARG A 354 25.40 -7.01 16.17
N GLU A 355 26.51 -7.47 16.71
CA GLU A 355 27.59 -6.56 17.03
C GLU A 355 28.10 -5.97 15.70
N PHE A 356 28.01 -4.65 15.56
CA PHE A 356 28.63 -3.92 14.47
C PHE A 356 30.03 -3.50 14.91
N PRO A 357 31.13 -4.12 14.42
CA PRO A 357 32.45 -3.54 14.54
C PRO A 357 32.57 -2.43 13.49
N GLY A 358 32.00 -1.26 13.80
CA GLY A 358 32.11 -0.05 12.99
C GLY A 358 32.14 1.17 13.90
N GLN A 359 33.07 2.10 13.64
CA GLN A 359 33.21 3.32 14.45
C GLN A 359 31.89 4.10 14.50
N SER A 360 31.50 4.52 15.71
CA SER A 360 30.34 5.38 15.92
C SER A 360 30.53 6.69 15.16
N VAL A 361 29.75 6.90 14.10
CA VAL A 361 29.67 8.21 13.45
C VAL A 361 28.68 9.06 14.24
N ALA A 362 29.12 10.25 14.66
CA ALA A 362 28.24 11.19 15.35
C ALA A 362 27.03 11.55 14.47
N PRO A 363 25.83 11.70 15.05
CA PRO A 363 24.65 12.10 14.29
C PRO A 363 24.92 13.41 13.53
N PRO A 364 24.43 13.54 12.28
CA PRO A 364 24.59 14.76 11.52
C PRO A 364 23.93 15.92 12.27
N GLN A 365 24.68 17.00 12.45
CA GLN A 365 24.20 18.23 13.09
C GLN A 365 22.94 18.72 12.37
N PRO A 366 21.91 19.21 13.10
CA PRO A 366 20.71 19.77 12.49
C PRO A 366 21.09 20.92 11.56
N LYS A 367 20.45 20.98 10.39
CA LYS A 367 20.66 22.07 9.43
C LYS A 367 20.35 23.41 10.11
N PRO A 368 21.22 24.43 9.97
CA PRO A 368 20.94 25.76 10.51
C PRO A 368 19.66 26.34 9.89
N SER A 369 18.87 27.02 10.73
CA SER A 369 17.50 27.45 10.48
C SER A 369 17.33 28.66 9.54
N GLN A 370 18.33 28.99 8.70
CA GLN A 370 18.24 30.14 7.81
C GLN A 370 18.89 29.81 6.46
N SER A 371 18.06 29.44 5.48
CA SER A 371 18.47 29.56 4.08
C SER A 371 18.33 31.02 3.67
N THR A 372 19.40 31.81 3.78
CA THR A 372 19.55 33.01 2.94
C THR A 372 19.62 32.53 1.50
N VAL A 373 18.47 32.61 0.80
CA VAL A 373 18.41 32.42 -0.65
C VAL A 373 19.28 33.52 -1.28
N PRO A 374 20.32 33.18 -2.05
CA PRO A 374 21.05 34.19 -2.81
C PRO A 374 20.11 34.77 -3.86
N GLN A 375 19.92 36.09 -3.87
CA GLN A 375 19.18 36.73 -4.95
C GLN A 375 19.90 36.52 -6.29
N PRO A 376 19.16 36.24 -7.38
CA PRO A 376 19.76 36.06 -8.69
C PRO A 376 20.42 37.37 -9.15
N LYS A 377 21.69 37.29 -9.57
CA LYS A 377 22.40 38.40 -10.19
C LYS A 377 21.64 38.84 -11.45
N PRO A 378 21.53 40.15 -11.72
CA PRO A 378 20.90 40.63 -12.94
C PRO A 378 21.68 40.14 -14.17
N THR A 379 20.94 39.58 -15.12
CA THR A 379 21.40 39.04 -16.39
C THR A 379 22.19 40.13 -17.15
N GLN A 380 23.45 39.86 -17.46
CA GLN A 380 24.23 40.71 -18.38
C GLN A 380 23.57 40.67 -19.76
N GLU A 381 23.26 41.85 -20.29
CA GLU A 381 22.78 42.05 -21.65
C GLU A 381 23.76 41.44 -22.67
N LYS A 382 23.23 40.70 -23.64
CA LYS A 382 24.00 40.26 -24.81
C LYS A 382 24.41 41.49 -25.62
N PRO A 383 25.68 41.63 -26.03
CA PRO A 383 26.06 42.67 -26.99
C PRO A 383 25.41 42.39 -28.35
N SER A 384 24.84 43.45 -28.89
CA SER A 384 24.26 43.58 -30.23
C SER A 384 25.27 43.28 -31.35
N GLU A 385 24.76 42.70 -32.43
CA GLU A 385 25.46 42.49 -33.70
C GLU A 385 26.13 43.77 -34.22
N GLU A 386 27.40 43.64 -34.62
CA GLU A 386 28.07 44.64 -35.46
C GLU A 386 28.70 43.96 -36.67
N LYS A 387 28.32 44.48 -37.85
CA LYS A 387 28.73 44.06 -39.20
C LYS A 387 30.18 44.48 -39.48
N GLN A 388 30.92 43.66 -40.24
CA GLN A 388 31.79 44.01 -41.40
C GLN A 388 32.59 42.75 -41.83
N LYS A 389 32.31 42.13 -42.99
CA LYS A 389 32.94 42.35 -44.33
C LYS A 389 34.49 42.35 -44.32
N THR A 390 35.08 41.31 -44.92
CA THR A 390 35.97 41.25 -46.13
C THR A 390 36.58 39.82 -46.22
N GLY A 391 36.44 39.11 -47.34
CA GLY A 391 37.53 38.80 -48.33
C GLY A 391 38.52 37.76 -47.77
N SER A 392 39.03 36.73 -48.42
CA SER A 392 39.03 36.17 -49.79
C SER A 392 40.03 34.99 -49.75
N GLU A 393 40.03 34.11 -50.77
CA GLU A 393 41.07 33.10 -51.09
C GLU A 393 41.06 31.80 -50.25
N ALA A 394 41.42 30.61 -50.72
CA ALA A 394 41.52 29.96 -52.03
C ALA A 394 41.99 28.51 -51.74
N SER A 395 41.59 27.56 -52.60
CA SER A 395 42.26 26.27 -52.90
C SER A 395 42.61 25.26 -51.79
N GLY A 396 42.15 24.01 -52.00
CA GLY A 396 42.62 22.80 -51.32
C GLY A 396 41.65 21.66 -51.46
#